data_AF-A0A7J4QMS4-F1
#
_entry.id   AF-A0A7J4QMS4-F1
#
_cell.length_a   1.000
_cell.length_b   1.000
_cell.length_c   1.000
_cell.angle_alpha   90.00
_cell.angle_beta   90.00
_cell.angle_gamma   90.00
#
_symmetry.space_group_name_H-M   'P 1'
#
loop_
_entity.id
_entity.type
_entity.pdbx_description
1 polymer ?
#
loop_
_entity_poly.entity_id
_entity_poly.type
_entity_poly.pdbx_seq_one_letter_code
_entity_poly.pdbx_strand_id
1 'polypeptide(L)'
;MGKLRRRIGTLLGLGFAGAAWVNVERGSIAPLIVDGAPNAKLDIIRMSDPGCSVSQIGTHLETFGQSHCFGELGTWTGADLMLIAEGGILLVAGLARMPRSPKLAKRVRRVMFITGAMLFSLAILDRLALLPGSASSDGLVELVPFIQQGWLFQLIVAFIGMMLMRGPKYRDSEFMEVQQRRRTKVTEHRQAFVQAHRSGQTDGASRLARGPTRPLRTRSSPLVRATCPYCKGAGCERCDALGTL
;
A
#
# COMPACT_ATOMS: atom_id res chain seq x y z
N MET A 1 10.82 -9.03 -11.10
CA MET A 1 11.16 -7.61 -10.88
C MET A 1 10.35 -6.90 -9.78
N GLY A 2 9.01 -7.01 -9.71
CA GLY A 2 8.20 -6.24 -8.74
C GLY A 2 8.42 -6.51 -7.23
N LYS A 3 8.80 -7.75 -6.85
CA LYS A 3 9.11 -8.09 -5.44
C LYS A 3 10.45 -7.50 -4.97
N LEU A 4 11.45 -7.48 -5.85
CA LEU A 4 12.79 -6.95 -5.56
C LEU A 4 12.76 -5.42 -5.42
N ARG A 5 12.13 -4.71 -6.37
CA ARG A 5 11.95 -3.25 -6.30
C ARG A 5 11.24 -2.80 -5.02
N ARG A 6 10.25 -3.58 -4.55
CA ARG A 6 9.57 -3.30 -3.27
C ARG A 6 10.47 -3.48 -2.07
N ARG A 7 11.22 -4.58 -1.99
CA ARG A 7 12.17 -4.80 -0.89
C ARG A 7 13.20 -3.69 -0.83
N ILE A 8 13.72 -3.27 -1.98
CA ILE A 8 14.66 -2.15 -2.08
C ILE A 8 14.01 -0.85 -1.57
N GLY A 9 12.81 -0.51 -2.05
CA GLY A 9 12.10 0.69 -1.58
C GLY A 9 11.79 0.68 -0.08
N THR A 10 11.39 -0.47 0.47
CA THR A 10 11.15 -0.62 1.92
C THR A 10 12.45 -0.49 2.71
N LEU A 11 13.55 -1.09 2.27
CA LEU A 11 14.85 -0.97 2.94
C LEU A 11 15.39 0.46 2.89
N LEU A 12 15.30 1.11 1.74
CA LEU A 12 15.69 2.52 1.58
C LEU A 12 14.85 3.44 2.46
N GLY A 13 13.52 3.24 2.48
CA GLY A 13 12.63 4.07 3.30
C GLY A 13 12.88 3.90 4.80
N LEU A 14 13.14 2.67 5.27
CA LEU A 14 13.57 2.39 6.65
C LEU A 14 14.93 3.02 6.94
N GLY A 15 15.85 2.96 5.98
CA GLY A 15 17.17 3.57 6.06
C GLY A 15 17.10 5.08 6.26
N PHE A 16 16.32 5.80 5.45
CA PHE A 16 16.17 7.25 5.58
C PHE A 16 15.50 7.66 6.89
N ALA A 17 14.37 7.03 7.24
CA ALA A 17 13.69 7.36 8.49
C ALA A 17 14.55 7.03 9.73
N GLY A 18 15.23 5.88 9.70
CA GLY A 18 16.13 5.45 10.77
C GLY A 18 17.38 6.34 10.88
N ALA A 19 17.99 6.72 9.76
CA ALA A 19 19.15 7.61 9.74
C ALA A 19 18.80 9.00 10.27
N ALA A 20 17.68 9.58 9.85
CA ALA A 20 17.20 10.87 10.36
C ALA A 20 17.00 10.82 11.88
N TRP A 21 16.31 9.78 12.38
CA TRP A 21 16.11 9.58 13.81
C TRP A 21 17.42 9.44 14.58
N VAL A 22 18.34 8.59 14.11
CA VAL A 22 19.65 8.37 14.75
C VAL A 22 20.49 9.64 14.72
N ASN A 23 20.44 10.42 13.64
CA ASN A 23 21.14 11.69 13.53
C ASN A 23 20.67 12.70 14.59
N VAL A 24 19.35 12.87 14.73
CA VAL A 24 18.76 13.85 15.65
C VAL A 24 18.93 13.44 17.11
N GLU A 25 18.63 12.18 17.44
CA GLU A 25 18.58 11.73 18.84
C GLU A 25 19.96 11.33 19.39
N ARG A 26 20.85 10.83 18.53
CA ARG A 26 22.15 10.29 18.96
C ARG A 26 23.36 11.02 18.39
N GLY A 27 23.21 11.76 17.28
CA GLY A 27 24.33 12.44 16.62
C GLY A 27 25.46 11.52 16.16
N SER A 28 25.23 10.21 16.13
CA SER A 28 26.29 9.22 15.88
C SER A 28 26.67 9.11 14.39
N ILE A 29 25.99 9.86 13.52
CA ILE A 29 26.29 9.93 12.10
C ILE A 29 27.48 10.84 11.84
N ALA A 30 27.61 11.96 12.57
CA ALA A 30 28.73 12.89 12.43
C ALA A 30 30.11 12.23 12.57
N PRO A 31 30.43 11.49 13.65
CA PRO A 31 31.74 10.84 13.80
C PRO A 31 31.98 9.66 12.85
N LEU A 32 30.95 9.17 12.16
CA LEU A 32 31.09 8.10 11.18
C LEU A 32 31.60 8.62 9.83
N ILE A 33 31.35 9.89 9.54
CA ILE A 33 31.60 10.50 8.23
C ILE A 33 32.78 11.48 8.31
N VAL A 34 32.99 12.13 9.46
CA VAL A 34 34.06 13.11 9.68
C VAL A 34 34.91 12.66 10.86
N ASP A 35 36.20 12.45 10.59
CA ASP A 35 37.18 12.12 11.62
C ASP A 35 37.33 13.26 12.63
N GLY A 36 37.27 12.94 13.92
CA GLY A 36 37.36 13.91 15.01
C GLY A 36 36.08 14.70 15.30
N ALA A 37 34.96 14.41 14.61
CA ALA A 37 33.68 15.07 14.90
C ALA A 37 33.08 14.59 16.24
N PRO A 38 32.43 15.48 17.00
CA PRO A 38 31.70 15.10 18.21
C PRO A 38 30.40 14.34 17.86
N ASN A 39 29.80 13.69 18.87
CA ASN A 39 28.43 13.19 18.77
C ASN A 39 27.46 14.38 18.74
N ALA A 40 27.24 14.92 17.55
CA ALA A 40 26.36 16.05 17.31
C ALA A 40 25.48 15.76 16.10
N LYS A 41 24.30 16.40 16.08
CA LYS A 41 23.40 16.28 14.95
C LYS A 41 24.04 16.95 13.74
N LEU A 42 24.09 16.25 12.61
CA LEU A 42 24.51 16.83 11.34
C LEU A 42 23.32 17.56 10.71
N ASP A 43 23.38 18.88 10.53
CA ASP A 43 22.24 19.62 9.97
C ASP A 43 22.19 19.44 8.45
N ILE A 44 21.20 18.67 7.99
CA ILE A 44 21.03 18.29 6.58
C ILE A 44 20.85 19.51 5.69
N ILE A 45 20.21 20.59 6.18
CA ILE A 45 20.04 21.82 5.38
C ILE A 45 21.39 22.48 5.16
N ARG A 46 22.19 22.58 6.21
CA ARG A 46 23.51 23.22 6.16
C ARG A 46 24.48 22.42 5.31
N MET A 47 24.31 21.11 5.15
CA MET A 47 25.11 20.32 4.20
C MET A 47 24.96 20.74 2.73
N SER A 48 23.91 21.49 2.38
CA SER A 48 23.78 22.09 1.06
C SER A 48 24.66 23.34 0.86
N ASP A 49 25.16 23.92 1.97
CA ASP A 49 26.08 25.05 1.89
C ASP A 49 27.47 24.57 1.43
N PRO A 50 28.12 25.34 0.54
CA PRO A 50 29.44 25.00 0.02
C PRO A 50 30.56 25.09 1.07
N GLY A 51 30.25 25.48 2.32
CA GLY A 51 31.15 25.47 3.48
C GLY A 51 30.98 24.25 4.40
N CYS A 52 29.99 23.40 4.14
CA CYS A 52 29.65 22.22 4.94
C CYS A 52 29.89 20.90 4.21
N SER A 53 30.82 20.88 3.26
CA SER A 53 31.31 19.62 2.72
C SER A 53 32.10 18.85 3.78
N VAL A 54 32.10 17.52 3.71
CA VAL A 54 32.76 16.64 4.70
C VAL A 54 34.22 17.04 4.94
N SER A 55 34.97 17.35 3.88
CA SER A 55 36.37 17.78 3.97
C SER A 55 36.53 19.13 4.66
N GLN A 56 35.63 20.08 4.41
CA GLN A 56 35.65 21.38 5.08
C GLN A 56 35.24 21.29 6.54
N ILE A 57 34.28 20.42 6.87
CA ILE A 57 33.88 20.20 8.28
C ILE A 57 35.09 19.70 9.06
N GLY A 58 35.87 18.76 8.50
CA GLY A 58 37.13 18.30 9.10
C GLY A 58 38.14 19.42 9.32
N THR A 59 38.42 20.24 8.30
CA THR A 59 39.35 21.37 8.47
C THR A 59 38.85 22.44 9.44
N HIS A 60 37.53 22.70 9.50
CA HIS A 60 36.93 23.60 10.48
C HIS A 60 37.07 23.07 11.91
N LEU A 61 36.90 21.75 12.11
CA LEU A 61 37.12 21.09 13.40
C LEU A 61 38.58 21.17 13.84
N GLU A 62 39.53 20.94 12.93
CA GLU A 62 40.96 21.03 13.25
C GLU A 62 41.39 22.47 13.56
N THR A 63 40.85 23.45 12.84
CA THR A 63 41.27 24.86 12.97
C THR A 63 40.59 25.58 14.13
N PHE A 64 39.30 25.35 14.33
CA PHE A 64 38.47 26.12 15.28
C PHE A 64 37.88 25.27 16.41
N GLY A 65 38.04 23.94 16.38
CA GLY A 65 37.46 23.02 17.37
C GLY A 65 35.94 22.86 17.28
N GLN A 66 35.28 23.55 16.34
CA GLN A 66 33.83 23.56 16.17
C GLN A 66 33.46 23.84 14.71
N SER A 67 32.26 23.41 14.31
CA SER A 67 31.70 23.71 13.00
C SER A 67 30.23 24.10 13.12
N HIS A 68 29.84 25.12 12.35
CA HIS A 68 28.45 25.57 12.28
C HIS A 68 27.54 24.54 11.58
N CYS A 69 28.08 23.53 10.91
CA CYS A 69 27.32 22.50 10.21
C CYS A 69 26.63 21.50 11.16
N PHE A 70 26.95 21.57 12.45
CA PHE A 70 26.31 20.78 13.49
C PHE A 70 25.14 21.54 14.14
N GLY A 71 24.09 20.80 14.48
CA GLY A 71 22.94 21.27 15.25
C GLY A 71 22.87 20.61 16.63
N GLU A 72 21.94 21.09 17.44
CA GLU A 72 21.67 20.53 18.77
C GLU A 72 20.94 19.18 18.68
N LEU A 73 21.32 18.24 19.54
CA LEU A 73 20.65 16.94 19.66
C LEU A 73 19.20 17.12 20.15
N GLY A 74 18.30 16.23 19.72
CA GLY A 74 16.87 16.25 20.07
C GLY A 74 16.07 17.37 19.41
N THR A 75 16.72 18.29 18.67
CA THR A 75 16.04 19.32 17.89
C THR A 75 15.72 18.79 16.50
N TRP A 76 14.44 18.77 16.16
CA TRP A 76 13.97 18.35 14.84
C TRP A 76 13.96 19.55 13.91
N THR A 77 14.71 19.51 12.80
CA THR A 77 14.61 20.52 11.75
C THR A 77 13.69 20.03 10.63
N GLY A 78 13.19 20.96 9.81
CA GLY A 78 12.28 20.58 8.73
C GLY A 78 12.88 19.61 7.71
N ALA A 79 14.20 19.63 7.50
CA ALA A 79 14.86 18.64 6.65
C ALA A 79 14.82 17.23 7.23
N ASP A 80 14.98 17.07 8.55
CA ASP A 80 14.86 15.76 9.20
C ASP A 80 13.43 15.21 9.04
N LEU A 81 12.44 16.08 9.22
CA LEU A 81 11.03 15.73 9.04
C LEU A 81 10.71 15.37 7.59
N MET A 82 11.26 16.09 6.62
CA MET A 82 11.13 15.75 5.20
C MET A 82 11.80 14.42 4.88
N LEU A 83 13.00 14.15 5.40
CA LEU A 83 13.70 12.89 5.18
C LEU A 83 12.93 11.70 5.77
N ILE A 84 12.32 11.87 6.94
CA ILE A 84 11.40 10.88 7.52
C ILE A 84 10.14 10.74 6.65
N ALA A 85 9.57 11.83 6.16
CA ALA A 85 8.39 11.80 5.32
C ALA A 85 8.66 11.08 3.98
N GLU A 86 9.78 11.37 3.33
CA GLU A 86 10.24 10.69 2.11
C GLU A 86 10.49 9.20 2.37
N GLY A 87 11.18 8.88 3.46
CA GLY A 87 11.37 7.50 3.91
C GLY A 87 10.04 6.79 4.17
N GLY A 88 9.09 7.49 4.80
CA GLY A 88 7.72 7.04 5.05
C GLY A 88 6.93 6.76 3.78
N ILE A 89 7.03 7.64 2.77
CA ILE A 89 6.40 7.44 1.46
C ILE A 89 6.97 6.20 0.78
N LEU A 90 8.29 6.00 0.81
CA LEU A 90 8.93 4.80 0.24
C LEU A 90 8.52 3.52 0.98
N LEU A 91 8.39 3.59 2.31
CA LEU A 91 7.88 2.50 3.12
C LEU A 91 6.44 2.16 2.74
N VAL A 92 5.56 3.16 2.73
CA VAL A 92 4.17 2.99 2.34
C VAL A 92 4.08 2.47 0.90
N ALA A 93 4.86 2.97 -0.05
CA ALA A 93 4.85 2.47 -1.43
C ALA A 93 5.34 1.01 -1.53
N GLY A 94 6.31 0.60 -0.71
CA GLY A 94 6.82 -0.77 -0.66
C GLY A 94 5.86 -1.76 0.02
N LEU A 95 5.20 -1.33 1.09
CA LEU A 95 4.26 -2.13 1.91
C LEU A 95 2.83 -2.12 1.36
N ALA A 96 2.38 -1.01 0.77
CA ALA A 96 1.04 -0.84 0.22
C ALA A 96 0.90 -1.69 -1.05
N ARG A 97 0.47 -2.94 -0.86
CA ARG A 97 -0.24 -3.65 -1.91
C ARG A 97 -1.50 -2.86 -2.19
N MET A 98 -1.67 -2.37 -3.42
CA MET A 98 -2.99 -1.94 -3.87
C MET A 98 -3.99 -3.05 -3.51
N PRO A 99 -5.05 -2.75 -2.74
CA PRO A 99 -5.97 -3.75 -2.21
C PRO A 99 -6.42 -4.70 -3.32
N ARG A 100 -6.13 -5.99 -3.14
CA ARG A 100 -6.58 -7.04 -4.07
C ARG A 100 -8.08 -7.33 -3.91
N SER A 101 -8.64 -7.07 -2.74
CA SER A 101 -10.07 -7.25 -2.51
C SER A 101 -10.84 -6.00 -2.91
N PRO A 102 -11.94 -6.14 -3.68
CA PRO A 102 -12.72 -5.00 -4.16
C PRO A 102 -13.35 -4.21 -3.00
N LYS A 103 -13.67 -4.88 -1.89
CA LYS A 103 -14.18 -4.24 -0.67
C LYS A 103 -13.15 -3.33 0.00
N LEU A 104 -11.88 -3.77 0.10
CA LEU A 104 -10.82 -2.95 0.70
C LEU A 104 -10.46 -1.78 -0.23
N ALA A 105 -10.47 -1.99 -1.56
CA ALA A 105 -10.27 -0.93 -2.54
C ALA A 105 -11.34 0.17 -2.43
N LYS A 106 -12.62 -0.21 -2.28
CA LYS A 106 -13.71 0.75 -2.08
C LYS A 106 -13.59 1.51 -0.75
N ARG A 107 -13.15 0.85 0.33
CA ARG A 107 -12.89 1.51 1.62
C ARG A 107 -11.73 2.49 1.55
N VAL A 108 -10.58 2.06 1.01
CA VAL A 108 -9.40 2.92 0.84
C VAL A 108 -9.72 4.13 -0.04
N ARG A 109 -10.50 3.95 -1.12
CA ARG A 109 -10.97 5.08 -1.95
C ARG A 109 -11.84 6.05 -1.16
N ARG A 110 -12.76 5.55 -0.33
CA ARG A 110 -13.59 6.41 0.52
C ARG A 110 -12.74 7.19 1.51
N VAL A 111 -11.75 6.55 2.13
CA VAL A 111 -10.80 7.24 3.02
C VAL A 111 -10.03 8.30 2.25
N MET A 112 -9.41 7.97 1.11
CA MET A 112 -8.66 8.95 0.30
C MET A 112 -9.54 10.13 -0.14
N PHE A 113 -10.80 9.87 -0.53
CA PHE A 113 -11.73 10.93 -0.89
C PHE A 113 -12.08 11.83 0.31
N ILE A 114 -12.38 11.24 1.47
CA ILE A 114 -12.67 12.00 2.71
C ILE A 114 -11.46 12.82 3.12
N THR A 115 -10.27 12.22 3.13
CA THR A 115 -9.01 12.92 3.44
C THR A 115 -8.75 14.04 2.43
N GLY A 116 -8.93 13.78 1.13
CA GLY A 116 -8.77 14.80 0.10
C GLY A 116 -9.75 15.97 0.25
N ALA A 117 -11.03 15.67 0.51
CA ALA A 117 -12.05 16.68 0.75
C ALA A 117 -11.78 17.49 2.02
N MET A 118 -11.27 16.85 3.08
CA MET A 118 -10.86 17.51 4.30
C MET A 118 -9.70 18.47 4.04
N LEU A 119 -8.62 18.02 3.38
CA LEU A 119 -7.46 18.86 3.06
C LEU A 119 -7.83 20.05 2.17
N PHE A 120 -8.69 19.82 1.18
CA PHE A 120 -9.17 20.89 0.30
C PHE A 120 -10.07 21.89 1.04
N SER A 121 -10.95 21.40 1.93
CA SER A 121 -11.80 22.26 2.75
C SER A 121 -10.97 23.08 3.74
N LEU A 122 -9.94 22.47 4.34
CA LEU A 122 -8.99 23.16 5.22
C LEU A 122 -8.25 24.26 4.45
N ALA A 123 -7.75 23.99 3.24
CA ALA A 123 -7.09 25.00 2.42
C ALA A 123 -8.02 26.19 2.07
N ILE A 124 -9.32 25.93 1.83
CA ILE A 124 -10.31 27.00 1.59
C ILE A 124 -10.61 27.79 2.86
N LEU A 125 -10.87 27.10 3.97
CA LEU A 125 -11.16 27.71 5.27
C LEU A 125 -10.00 28.59 5.76
N ASP A 126 -8.78 28.16 5.46
CA ASP A 126 -7.56 28.88 5.81
C ASP A 126 -7.47 30.19 5.04
N ARG A 127 -7.88 30.19 3.76
CA ARG A 127 -7.95 31.42 2.97
C ARG A 127 -9.07 32.38 3.44
N LEU A 128 -10.14 31.83 4.01
CA LEU A 128 -11.22 32.63 4.60
C LEU A 128 -10.88 33.13 6.02
N ALA A 129 -9.68 32.85 6.52
CA ALA A 129 -9.20 33.22 7.87
C ALA A 129 -10.12 32.73 9.01
N LEU A 130 -10.87 31.64 8.77
CA LEU A 130 -11.77 31.03 9.75
C LEU A 130 -11.06 30.04 10.68
N LEU A 131 -9.78 29.75 10.44
CA LEU A 131 -8.98 28.87 11.29
C LEU A 131 -8.23 29.66 12.38
N PRO A 132 -8.14 29.13 13.61
CA PRO A 132 -7.31 29.71 14.66
C PRO A 132 -5.84 29.72 14.20
N GLY A 133 -5.09 30.77 14.55
CA GLY A 133 -3.75 31.06 13.99
C GLY A 133 -2.69 29.96 14.11
N SER A 134 -2.87 28.98 15.02
CA SER A 134 -1.99 27.80 15.11
C SER A 134 -2.26 26.72 14.05
N ALA A 135 -3.43 26.75 13.43
CA ALA A 135 -3.87 25.84 12.37
C ALA A 135 -3.94 26.55 11.01
N SER A 136 -3.60 27.83 10.94
CA SER A 136 -3.53 28.58 9.69
C SER A 136 -2.20 28.34 8.98
N SER A 137 -2.16 28.65 7.68
CA SER A 137 -0.96 28.52 6.85
C SER A 137 0.25 29.21 7.45
N ASP A 138 0.06 30.33 8.14
CA ASP A 138 1.16 31.12 8.70
C ASP A 138 1.81 30.39 9.89
N GLY A 139 1.02 29.74 10.74
CA GLY A 139 1.53 28.91 11.83
C GLY A 139 2.14 27.58 11.36
N LEU A 140 1.65 27.02 10.24
CA LEU A 140 2.23 25.80 9.65
C LEU A 140 3.50 26.07 8.83
N VAL A 141 3.68 27.27 8.31
CA VAL A 141 4.91 27.70 7.61
C VAL A 141 6.10 27.74 8.57
N GLU A 142 5.89 28.06 9.85
CA GLU A 142 6.95 27.96 10.87
C GLU A 142 7.48 26.53 11.04
N LEU A 143 6.67 25.51 10.72
CA LEU A 143 7.06 24.10 10.79
C LEU A 143 7.75 23.59 9.51
N VAL A 144 7.61 24.30 8.38
CA VAL A 144 8.14 23.90 7.08
C VAL A 144 9.12 24.97 6.56
N PRO A 145 10.43 24.86 6.88
CA PRO A 145 11.41 25.93 6.64
C PRO A 145 11.70 26.21 5.15
N PHE A 146 11.22 25.37 4.24
CA PHE A 146 11.41 25.53 2.79
C PHE A 146 10.29 26.34 2.12
N ILE A 147 9.10 26.41 2.72
CA ILE A 147 7.96 27.13 2.15
C ILE A 147 7.78 28.43 2.93
N GLN A 148 8.58 29.44 2.58
CA GLN A 148 8.52 30.76 3.22
C GLN A 148 7.22 31.52 2.92
N GLN A 149 6.39 31.01 2.01
CA GLN A 149 5.18 31.67 1.53
C GLN A 149 3.93 30.84 1.86
N GLY A 150 3.10 31.31 2.80
CA GLY A 150 1.88 30.61 3.24
C GLY A 150 0.90 30.29 2.10
N TRP A 151 0.79 31.17 1.10
CA TRP A 151 -0.06 30.92 -0.07
C TRP A 151 0.42 29.74 -0.93
N LEU A 152 1.74 29.51 -1.02
CA LEU A 152 2.32 28.39 -1.77
C LEU A 152 2.03 27.07 -1.04
N PHE A 153 2.15 27.07 0.29
CA PHE A 153 1.78 25.92 1.13
C PHE A 153 0.30 25.55 0.92
N GLN A 154 -0.60 26.54 0.94
CA GLN A 154 -2.03 26.34 0.69
C GLN A 154 -2.32 25.74 -0.68
N LEU A 155 -1.64 26.22 -1.74
CA LEU A 155 -1.81 25.65 -3.09
C LEU A 155 -1.37 24.20 -3.18
N ILE A 156 -0.27 23.84 -2.51
CA ILE A 156 0.22 22.45 -2.47
C ILE A 156 -0.77 21.56 -1.73
N VAL A 157 -1.27 21.99 -0.56
CA VAL A 157 -2.26 21.24 0.22
C VAL A 157 -3.57 21.08 -0.56
N ALA A 158 -4.06 22.14 -1.20
CA ALA A 158 -5.24 22.10 -2.05
C ALA A 158 -5.05 21.16 -3.26
N PHE A 159 -3.88 21.19 -3.89
CA PHE A 159 -3.55 20.33 -5.02
C PHE A 159 -3.50 18.85 -4.63
N ILE A 160 -2.88 18.53 -3.49
CA ILE A 160 -2.87 17.17 -2.92
C ILE A 160 -4.31 16.71 -2.62
N GLY A 161 -5.11 17.58 -2.00
CA GLY A 161 -6.52 17.30 -1.73
C GLY A 161 -7.31 16.98 -3.01
N MET A 162 -7.12 17.78 -4.05
CA MET A 162 -7.74 17.56 -5.37
C MET A 162 -7.29 16.25 -6.03
N MET A 163 -5.99 15.93 -5.97
CA MET A 163 -5.44 14.67 -6.50
C MET A 163 -6.03 13.45 -5.79
N LEU A 164 -6.16 13.51 -4.47
CA LEU A 164 -6.78 12.45 -3.67
C LEU A 164 -8.26 12.24 -4.02
N MET A 165 -8.99 13.33 -4.28
CA MET A 165 -10.40 13.27 -4.70
C MET A 165 -10.57 12.72 -6.12
N ARG A 166 -9.68 13.05 -7.07
CA ARG A 166 -9.74 12.61 -8.47
C ARG A 166 -9.68 11.08 -8.60
N GLY A 167 -8.93 10.42 -7.72
CA GLY A 167 -8.80 8.96 -7.68
C GLY A 167 -8.15 8.35 -8.93
N PRO A 168 -7.79 7.05 -8.88
CA PRO A 168 -7.15 6.38 -10.01
C PRO A 168 -8.15 6.21 -11.17
N LYS A 169 -7.75 6.69 -12.35
CA LYS A 169 -8.58 6.83 -13.57
C LYS A 169 -9.13 5.51 -14.15
N TYR A 170 -8.63 4.34 -13.73
CA TYR A 170 -9.01 3.04 -14.29
C TYR A 170 -9.03 1.96 -13.21
N ARG A 171 -10.21 1.42 -12.85
CA ARG A 171 -10.35 0.10 -12.19
C ARG A 171 -11.77 -0.42 -12.00
N ASP A 172 -12.78 0.45 -11.93
CA ASP A 172 -14.15 -0.03 -11.68
C ASP A 172 -14.68 -0.85 -12.87
N SER A 173 -14.31 -0.53 -14.12
CA SER A 173 -14.73 -1.30 -15.30
C SER A 173 -14.14 -2.72 -15.32
N GLU A 174 -12.83 -2.89 -15.08
CA GLU A 174 -12.18 -4.21 -15.13
C GLU A 174 -12.68 -5.14 -14.01
N PHE A 175 -12.91 -4.62 -12.81
CA PHE A 175 -13.42 -5.45 -11.71
C PHE A 175 -14.89 -5.83 -11.91
N MET A 176 -15.72 -4.91 -12.41
CA MET A 176 -17.11 -5.20 -12.75
C MET A 176 -17.17 -6.22 -13.88
N GLU A 177 -16.32 -6.11 -14.90
CA GLU A 177 -16.25 -7.06 -16.01
C GLU A 177 -15.82 -8.46 -15.53
N VAL A 178 -14.79 -8.58 -14.68
CA VAL A 178 -14.35 -9.87 -14.12
C VAL A 178 -15.43 -10.48 -13.23
N GLN A 179 -16.14 -9.67 -12.43
CA GLN A 179 -17.22 -10.15 -11.57
C GLN A 179 -18.44 -10.59 -12.38
N GLN A 180 -18.78 -9.85 -13.44
CA GLN A 180 -19.85 -10.19 -14.36
C GLN A 180 -19.53 -11.48 -15.13
N ARG A 181 -18.29 -11.62 -15.65
CA ARG A 181 -17.81 -12.88 -16.26
C ARG A 181 -17.84 -14.08 -15.31
N ARG A 182 -17.59 -13.89 -14.01
CA ARG A 182 -17.73 -14.97 -13.02
C ARG A 182 -19.19 -15.33 -12.77
N ARG A 183 -20.07 -14.33 -12.67
CA ARG A 183 -21.51 -14.55 -12.48
C ARG A 183 -22.13 -15.26 -13.68
N THR A 184 -21.80 -14.85 -14.90
CA THR A 184 -22.29 -15.49 -16.12
C THR A 184 -21.87 -16.95 -16.21
N LYS A 185 -20.60 -17.28 -15.89
CA LYS A 185 -20.14 -18.68 -15.82
C LYS A 185 -20.90 -19.50 -14.78
N VAL A 186 -21.15 -18.96 -13.59
CA VAL A 186 -21.92 -19.67 -12.55
C VAL A 186 -23.37 -19.90 -12.98
N THR A 187 -24.01 -18.91 -13.61
CA THR A 187 -25.38 -19.08 -14.14
C THR A 187 -25.42 -20.10 -15.27
N GLU A 188 -24.43 -20.11 -16.14
CA GLU A 188 -24.30 -21.08 -17.24
C GLU A 188 -24.16 -22.50 -16.68
N HIS A 189 -23.28 -22.73 -15.70
CA HIS A 189 -23.15 -24.03 -15.03
C HIS A 189 -24.44 -24.47 -14.32
N ARG A 190 -25.14 -23.54 -13.66
CA ARG A 190 -26.41 -23.82 -12.99
C ARG A 190 -27.50 -24.20 -13.99
N GLN A 191 -27.57 -23.50 -15.12
CA GLN A 191 -28.53 -23.78 -16.20
C GLN A 191 -28.23 -25.14 -16.86
N ALA A 192 -26.96 -25.44 -17.13
CA ALA A 192 -26.54 -26.74 -17.65
C ALA A 192 -26.92 -27.91 -16.72
N PHE A 193 -26.76 -27.73 -15.40
CA PHE A 193 -27.17 -28.72 -14.40
C PHE A 193 -28.69 -28.93 -14.36
N VAL A 194 -29.47 -27.85 -14.38
CA VAL A 194 -30.95 -27.93 -14.38
C VAL A 194 -31.47 -28.56 -15.67
N GLN A 195 -30.88 -28.24 -16.82
CA GLN A 195 -31.24 -28.86 -18.10
C GLN A 195 -30.93 -30.36 -18.10
N ALA A 196 -29.74 -30.78 -17.63
CA ALA A 196 -29.38 -32.19 -17.53
C ALA A 196 -30.34 -32.98 -16.62
N HIS A 197 -30.80 -32.40 -15.52
CA HIS A 197 -31.79 -33.02 -14.65
C HIS A 197 -33.21 -33.04 -15.23
N ARG A 198 -33.60 -32.03 -16.02
CA ARG A 198 -34.92 -32.01 -16.69
C ARG A 198 -34.99 -33.00 -17.85
N SER A 199 -33.92 -33.15 -18.63
CA SER A 199 -33.85 -34.11 -19.73
C SER A 199 -33.72 -35.57 -19.27
N GLY A 200 -33.31 -35.80 -18.01
CA GLY A 200 -33.19 -37.14 -17.43
C GLY A 200 -34.48 -37.70 -16.81
N GLN A 201 -35.60 -36.99 -16.92
CA GLN A 201 -36.86 -37.37 -16.25
C GLN A 201 -37.88 -38.06 -17.17
N THR A 202 -37.59 -38.26 -18.46
CA THR A 202 -38.55 -38.84 -19.43
C THR A 202 -38.19 -40.20 -20.02
N ASP A 203 -37.03 -40.80 -19.72
CA ASP A 203 -36.73 -42.15 -20.20
C ASP A 203 -36.26 -43.08 -19.09
N GLY A 204 -37.13 -44.05 -18.78
CA GLY A 204 -36.76 -45.46 -18.57
C GLY A 204 -35.79 -45.79 -17.43
N ALA A 205 -36.35 -46.31 -16.35
CA ALA A 205 -35.76 -47.34 -15.48
C ALA A 205 -34.25 -47.18 -15.16
N SER A 206 -33.98 -46.51 -14.04
CA SER A 206 -32.69 -46.51 -13.36
C SER A 206 -32.21 -47.94 -13.02
N ARG A 207 -31.38 -48.51 -13.90
CA ARG A 207 -30.55 -49.71 -13.63
C ARG A 207 -29.41 -49.45 -12.64
N LEU A 208 -29.24 -48.21 -12.17
CA LEU A 208 -28.25 -47.81 -11.17
C LEU A 208 -28.65 -48.18 -9.72
N ALA A 209 -29.84 -48.76 -9.50
CA ALA A 209 -30.27 -49.23 -8.18
C ALA A 209 -29.83 -50.67 -7.84
N ARG A 210 -29.02 -51.34 -8.68
CA ARG A 210 -28.31 -52.58 -8.30
C ARG A 210 -26.90 -52.26 -7.85
N GLY A 211 -26.81 -51.65 -6.66
CA GLY A 211 -25.57 -51.67 -5.89
C GLY A 211 -25.27 -53.09 -5.39
N PRO A 212 -23.99 -53.50 -5.29
CA PRO A 212 -23.64 -54.84 -4.84
C PRO A 212 -24.10 -55.06 -3.39
N THR A 213 -24.65 -56.25 -3.14
CA THR A 213 -25.04 -56.77 -1.83
C THR A 213 -23.80 -57.00 -0.96
N ARG A 214 -23.22 -55.94 -0.40
CA ARG A 214 -22.33 -56.01 0.78
C ARG A 214 -22.28 -54.65 1.47
N PRO A 215 -22.69 -54.54 2.74
CA PRO A 215 -22.64 -53.27 3.45
C PRO A 215 -21.19 -52.97 3.88
N LEU A 216 -20.50 -52.08 3.17
CA LEU A 216 -19.23 -51.54 3.65
C LEU A 216 -19.53 -50.40 4.62
N ARG A 217 -19.56 -50.76 5.90
CA ARG A 217 -19.63 -49.85 7.03
C ARG A 217 -18.26 -49.20 7.23
N THR A 218 -18.09 -47.91 6.92
CA THR A 218 -17.22 -47.02 7.70
C THR A 218 -17.65 -45.55 7.66
N ARG A 219 -17.36 -44.90 8.78
CA ARG A 219 -17.75 -43.60 9.30
C ARG A 219 -17.48 -42.39 8.38
N SER A 220 -18.45 -41.46 8.41
CA SER A 220 -18.31 -40.00 8.34
C SER A 220 -17.73 -39.38 7.04
N SER A 221 -18.47 -39.46 5.95
CA SER A 221 -18.99 -38.32 5.17
C SER A 221 -19.70 -38.89 3.93
N PRO A 222 -20.79 -38.30 3.43
CA PRO A 222 -21.27 -38.69 2.11
C PRO A 222 -20.20 -38.26 1.11
N LEU A 223 -19.42 -39.22 0.58
CA LEU A 223 -18.56 -38.97 -0.57
C LEU A 223 -19.48 -38.62 -1.74
N VAL A 224 -19.66 -37.31 -1.96
CA VAL A 224 -20.27 -36.76 -3.17
C VAL A 224 -19.26 -37.00 -4.29
N ARG A 225 -19.32 -38.18 -4.91
CA ARG A 225 -18.55 -38.46 -6.12
C ARG A 225 -19.06 -37.54 -7.21
N ALA A 226 -18.16 -36.71 -7.74
CA ALA A 226 -18.50 -35.81 -8.82
C ALA A 226 -18.66 -36.62 -10.11
N THR A 227 -19.71 -36.34 -10.89
CA THR A 227 -19.86 -36.90 -12.24
C THR A 227 -18.66 -36.49 -13.08
N CYS A 228 -18.02 -37.45 -13.76
CA CYS A 228 -16.87 -37.20 -14.60
C CYS A 228 -17.23 -36.18 -15.69
N PRO A 229 -16.52 -35.03 -15.79
CA PRO A 229 -16.92 -33.94 -16.68
C PRO A 229 -16.79 -34.30 -18.17
N TYR A 230 -15.98 -35.32 -18.49
CA TYR A 230 -15.73 -35.75 -19.85
C TYR A 230 -16.85 -36.63 -20.42
N CYS A 231 -17.45 -37.48 -19.59
CA CYS A 231 -18.51 -38.40 -20.03
C CYS A 231 -19.87 -38.10 -19.42
N LYS A 232 -20.00 -37.05 -18.60
CA LYS A 232 -21.28 -36.63 -17.99
C LYS A 232 -22.04 -37.77 -17.31
N GLY A 233 -21.31 -38.71 -16.69
CA GLY A 233 -21.90 -39.87 -16.02
C GLY A 233 -22.11 -41.12 -16.89
N ALA A 234 -21.89 -41.04 -18.21
CA ALA A 234 -22.07 -42.19 -19.11
C ALA A 234 -20.93 -43.22 -19.03
N GLY A 235 -19.80 -42.87 -18.40
CA GLY A 235 -18.59 -43.68 -18.39
C GLY A 235 -17.72 -43.42 -19.61
N CYS A 236 -16.42 -43.22 -19.39
CA CYS A 236 -15.42 -43.22 -20.46
C CYS A 236 -14.11 -43.79 -19.93
N GLU A 237 -13.17 -44.05 -20.83
CA GLU A 237 -11.85 -44.60 -20.50
C GLU A 237 -11.09 -43.74 -19.48
N ARG A 238 -11.37 -42.43 -19.39
CA ARG A 238 -10.77 -41.54 -18.40
C ARG A 238 -11.31 -41.67 -16.97
N CYS A 239 -12.43 -42.36 -16.79
CA CYS A 239 -13.00 -42.65 -15.48
C CYS A 239 -13.31 -44.13 -15.33
N ASP A 240 -12.53 -45.00 -15.99
CA ASP A 240 -12.68 -46.46 -15.97
C ASP A 240 -14.12 -46.94 -16.24
N ALA A 241 -14.82 -46.25 -17.15
CA ALA A 241 -16.23 -46.48 -17.46
C ALA A 241 -17.21 -46.30 -16.28
N LEU A 242 -16.77 -45.82 -15.12
CA LEU A 242 -17.60 -45.64 -13.92
C LEU A 242 -18.46 -44.38 -13.95
N GLY A 243 -18.13 -43.41 -14.82
CA GLY A 243 -18.89 -42.17 -14.97
C GLY A 243 -18.71 -41.17 -13.83
N THR A 244 -17.95 -41.50 -12.79
CA THR A 244 -17.67 -40.66 -11.61
C THR A 244 -16.18 -40.65 -11.27
N LEU A 245 -15.70 -39.56 -10.66
CA LEU A 245 -14.35 -39.43 -10.08
C LEU A 245 -14.38 -39.57 -8.55
#